data_AF-L8PPH8-F1
#
_entry.id   AF-L8PPH8-F1
#
_cell.length_a   1.000
_cell.length_b   1.000
_cell.length_c   1.000
_cell.angle_alpha   90.00
_cell.angle_beta   90.00
_cell.angle_gamma   90.00
#
_symmetry.space_group_name_H-M   'P 1'
#
loop_
_entity.id
_entity.type
_entity.pdbx_description
1 polymer ?
#
loop_
_entity_poly.entity_id
_entity_poly.type
_entity_poly.pdbx_seq_one_letter_code
_entity_poly.pdbx_strand_id
1 'polypeptide(L)'
;MLFRAGLGPLFGKRLLLLHHTGRVSGLDHMTPLEVVAYDPTGASWTVASGFGPQADWYQNLRHRPKTVIQVGNHYNAVTARFLCPDEGAEVMADYARRHPRTARRLCAFMGFPPKGTEASFREAGRAIPFVRLDAAHGPRRHNRGQA
;
A
#
# COMPACT_ATOMS: atom_id res chain seq x y z
N MET A 1 -11.00 -7.17 15.55
CA MET A 1 -12.10 -7.36 14.57
C MET A 1 -11.51 -7.71 13.21
N LEU A 2 -12.18 -8.62 12.50
CA LEU A 2 -11.76 -9.29 11.26
C LEU A 2 -11.32 -8.34 10.16
N PHE A 3 -10.12 -8.56 9.60
CA PHE A 3 -9.90 -8.53 8.16
C PHE A 3 -8.85 -9.58 7.76
N ARG A 4 -9.28 -10.85 7.75
CA ARG A 4 -8.86 -11.75 6.68
C ARG A 4 -9.57 -11.26 5.42
N ALA A 5 -9.08 -10.17 4.83
CA ALA A 5 -9.49 -9.84 3.48
C ALA A 5 -8.97 -10.98 2.60
N GLY A 6 -9.87 -11.85 2.16
CA GLY A 6 -9.62 -13.03 1.32
C GLY A 6 -9.12 -12.65 -0.06
N LEU A 7 -7.97 -12.00 -0.11
CA LEU A 7 -7.36 -11.37 -1.26
C LEU A 7 -6.11 -12.17 -1.73
N GLY A 8 -5.69 -13.18 -0.96
CA GLY A 8 -4.52 -14.02 -1.26
C GLY A 8 -4.42 -14.56 -2.70
N PRO A 9 -5.50 -15.09 -3.31
CA PRO A 9 -5.46 -15.58 -4.69
C PRO A 9 -5.61 -14.49 -5.77
N LEU A 10 -6.16 -13.32 -5.43
CA LEU A 10 -6.52 -12.26 -6.39
C LEU A 10 -5.34 -11.33 -6.75
N PHE A 11 -4.36 -11.15 -5.84
CA PHE A 11 -3.33 -10.12 -5.97
C PHE A 11 -1.89 -10.63 -6.15
N GLY A 12 -1.70 -11.95 -6.24
CA GLY A 12 -0.40 -12.57 -6.51
C GLY A 12 0.65 -12.28 -5.42
N LYS A 13 1.94 -12.27 -5.78
CA LYS A 13 3.09 -12.13 -4.87
C LYS A 13 3.32 -10.70 -4.33
N ARG A 14 2.36 -9.78 -4.45
CA ARG A 14 2.53 -8.32 -4.20
C ARG A 14 1.80 -7.85 -2.95
N LEU A 15 2.00 -8.58 -1.87
CA LEU A 15 1.47 -8.22 -0.56
C LEU A 15 2.62 -7.78 0.35
N LEU A 16 2.33 -6.84 1.23
CA LEU A 16 3.14 -6.54 2.40
C LEU A 16 2.28 -6.70 3.66
N LEU A 17 2.92 -6.99 4.79
CA LEU A 17 2.27 -6.97 6.09
C LEU A 17 2.61 -5.65 6.77
N LEU A 18 1.60 -4.83 7.01
CA LEU A 18 1.74 -3.58 7.74
C LEU A 18 1.59 -3.83 9.23
N HIS A 19 2.61 -3.47 10.02
CA HIS A 19 2.43 -3.32 11.46
C HIS A 19 1.82 -1.94 11.75
N HIS A 20 0.88 -1.88 12.67
CA HIS A 20 0.32 -0.60 13.15
C HIS A 20 -0.20 -0.74 14.57
N THR A 21 -0.15 0.35 15.32
CA THR A 21 -0.64 0.40 16.71
C THR A 21 -2.04 1.02 16.73
N GLY A 22 -2.99 0.35 17.37
CA GLY A 22 -4.35 0.84 17.56
C GLY A 22 -4.36 2.21 18.24
N ARG A 23 -4.88 3.25 17.58
CA ARG A 23 -4.89 4.62 18.13
C ARG A 23 -5.66 4.77 19.44
N VAL A 24 -6.65 3.90 19.67
CA VAL A 24 -7.47 3.87 20.90
C VAL A 24 -6.95 2.83 21.89
N SER A 25 -6.66 1.62 21.42
CA SER A 25 -6.30 0.48 22.29
C SER A 25 -4.83 0.43 22.68
N GLY A 26 -3.95 1.07 21.91
CA GLY A 26 -2.49 0.94 22.05
C GLY A 26 -1.93 -0.44 21.66
N LEU A 27 -2.77 -1.36 21.17
CA LEU A 27 -2.35 -2.72 20.83
C LEU A 27 -1.70 -2.78 19.45
N ASP A 28 -0.75 -3.70 19.28
CA ASP A 28 -0.14 -3.97 17.98
C ASP A 28 -1.03 -4.85 17.11
N HIS A 29 -1.12 -4.45 15.84
CA HIS A 29 -1.91 -5.10 14.82
C HIS A 29 -1.07 -5.31 13.57
N MET A 30 -1.44 -6.33 12.81
CA MET A 30 -0.85 -6.63 11.50
C MET A 30 -1.96 -6.66 10.46
N THR A 31 -1.74 -6.03 9.30
CA THR A 31 -2.73 -5.98 8.22
C THR A 31 -2.05 -6.24 6.89
N PRO A 32 -2.46 -7.28 6.13
CA PRO A 32 -1.95 -7.51 4.80
C PRO A 32 -2.52 -6.48 3.83
N LEU A 33 -1.64 -5.83 3.06
CA LEU A 33 -2.00 -4.80 2.09
C LEU A 33 -1.45 -5.12 0.71
N GLU A 34 -2.20 -4.75 -0.33
CA GLU A 34 -1.74 -4.85 -1.71
C GLU A 34 -0.83 -3.67 -2.08
N VAL A 35 0.30 -3.99 -2.71
CA VAL A 35 1.23 -3.01 -3.27
C VAL A 35 0.87 -2.72 -4.72
N VAL A 36 0.49 -1.48 -5.01
CA VAL A 36 0.14 -0.99 -6.37
C VAL A 36 1.33 -0.36 -7.09
N ALA A 37 2.33 0.10 -6.34
CA ALA A 37 3.61 0.57 -6.89
C ALA A 37 4.75 0.27 -5.94
N TYR A 38 5.92 -0.05 -6.51
CA TYR A 38 7.17 -0.20 -5.79
C TYR A 38 8.25 0.59 -6.53
N ASP A 39 8.92 1.49 -5.84
CA ASP A 39 10.07 2.23 -6.33
C ASP A 39 11.34 1.70 -5.63
N PRO A 40 12.21 0.97 -6.34
CA PRO A 40 13.45 0.44 -5.78
C PRO A 40 14.50 1.52 -5.51
N THR A 41 14.47 2.65 -6.22
CA THR A 41 15.46 3.72 -6.07
C THR A 41 15.24 4.48 -4.77
N GLY A 42 13.98 4.80 -4.45
CA GLY A 42 13.60 5.42 -3.18
C GLY A 42 13.29 4.44 -2.05
N ALA A 43 13.35 3.12 -2.31
CA ALA A 43 12.88 2.06 -1.41
C ALA A 43 11.50 2.39 -0.82
N SER A 44 10.52 2.61 -1.70
CA SER A 44 9.16 2.97 -1.30
C SER A 44 8.10 2.04 -1.88
N TRP A 45 7.03 1.82 -1.09
CA TRP A 45 5.89 1.00 -1.48
C TRP A 45 4.63 1.86 -1.42
N THR A 46 3.79 1.81 -2.45
CA THR A 46 2.48 2.47 -2.43
C THR A 46 1.39 1.41 -2.32
N VAL A 47 0.51 1.60 -1.32
CA VAL A 47 -0.62 0.73 -1.03
C VAL A 47 -1.94 1.48 -1.18
N ALA A 48 -2.98 0.77 -1.60
CA ALA A 48 -4.34 1.30 -1.74
C ALA A 48 -5.20 0.95 -0.52
N SER A 49 -6.03 1.88 -0.05
CA SER A 49 -7.04 1.61 0.97
C SER A 49 -8.40 1.33 0.35
N GLY A 50 -8.71 0.05 0.15
CA GLY A 50 -9.97 -0.37 -0.46
C GLY A 50 -11.23 -0.12 0.39
N PHE A 51 -11.08 0.01 1.71
CA PHE A 51 -12.16 0.40 2.62
C PHE A 51 -12.18 1.92 2.89
N GLY A 52 -11.50 2.68 2.04
CA GLY A 52 -11.44 4.12 2.14
C GLY A 52 -10.62 4.60 3.34
N PRO A 53 -10.74 5.88 3.71
CA PRO A 53 -9.97 6.48 4.79
C PRO A 53 -10.41 5.99 6.17
N GLN A 54 -11.54 5.28 6.30
CA GLN A 54 -12.06 4.79 7.58
C GLN A 54 -11.43 3.48 8.05
N ALA A 55 -10.60 2.84 7.22
CA ALA A 55 -9.89 1.63 7.63
C ALA A 55 -9.02 1.90 8.86
N ASP A 56 -9.09 1.02 9.87
CA ASP A 56 -8.38 1.23 11.14
C ASP A 56 -6.88 1.42 10.94
N TRP A 57 -6.24 0.60 10.10
CA TRP A 57 -4.82 0.74 9.79
C TRP A 57 -4.48 2.10 9.19
N TYR A 58 -5.36 2.65 8.35
CA TYR A 58 -5.16 3.95 7.69
C TYR A 58 -5.25 5.09 8.71
N GLN A 59 -6.26 5.04 9.59
CA GLN A 59 -6.42 5.99 10.69
C GLN A 59 -5.27 5.88 11.72
N ASN A 60 -4.82 4.66 12.01
CA ASN A 60 -3.70 4.42 12.91
C ASN A 60 -2.40 4.98 12.34
N LEU A 61 -2.15 4.85 11.04
CA LEU A 61 -0.99 5.48 10.38
C LEU A 61 -1.08 7.01 10.33
N ARG A 62 -2.28 7.59 10.23
CA ARG A 62 -2.43 9.05 10.35
C ARG A 62 -2.00 9.54 11.73
N HIS A 63 -2.29 8.76 12.77
CA HIS A 63 -1.88 9.07 14.14
C HIS A 63 -0.40 8.77 14.39
N ARG A 64 0.12 7.66 13.85
CA ARG A 64 1.53 7.23 13.99
C ARG A 64 2.09 6.78 12.62
N PRO A 65 2.68 7.70 11.84
CA PRO A 65 3.12 7.39 10.48
C PRO A 65 4.41 6.57 10.42
N LYS A 66 5.24 6.59 11.48
CA LYS A 66 6.45 5.77 11.57
C LYS A 66 6.10 4.37 12.03
N THR A 67 6.41 3.36 11.23
CA THR A 67 6.08 1.96 11.53
C THR A 67 7.03 0.99 10.83
N VAL A 68 6.73 -0.31 10.89
CA VAL A 68 7.43 -1.39 10.19
C VAL A 68 6.48 -2.07 9.21
N ILE A 69 7.01 -2.43 8.04
CA ILE A 69 6.37 -3.37 7.12
C ILE A 69 7.21 -4.64 7.00
N GLN A 70 6.55 -5.75 6.69
CA GLN A 70 7.19 -6.99 6.28
C GLN A 70 6.89 -7.25 4.80
N VAL A 71 7.94 -7.44 4.00
CA VAL A 71 7.86 -7.82 2.58
C VAL A 71 8.60 -9.15 2.41
N GLY A 72 7.84 -10.23 2.19
CA GLY A 72 8.39 -11.58 2.28
C GLY A 72 8.95 -11.84 3.69
N ASN A 73 10.25 -12.11 3.79
CA ASN A 73 10.94 -12.33 5.07
C ASN A 73 11.70 -11.10 5.58
N HIS A 74 11.60 -9.95 4.89
CA HIS A 74 12.34 -8.74 5.24
C HIS A 74 11.47 -7.72 5.95
N TYR A 75 11.97 -7.17 7.06
CA TYR A 75 11.32 -6.09 7.80
C TYR A 75 11.97 -4.76 7.44
N ASN A 76 11.15 -3.76 7.14
CA ASN A 76 11.60 -2.42 6.77
C ASN A 76 10.91 -1.39 7.66
N ALA A 77 11.70 -0.54 8.33
CA ALA A 77 11.17 0.65 8.99
C ALA A 77 10.78 1.67 7.91
N VAL A 78 9.56 2.19 8.00
CA VAL A 78 8.98 3.09 7.01
C VAL A 78 8.29 4.28 7.67
N THR A 79 8.14 5.36 6.90
CA THR A 79 7.27 6.49 7.24
C THR A 79 6.15 6.58 6.21
N ALA A 80 4.91 6.61 6.70
CA ALA A 80 3.72 6.74 5.87
C ALA A 80 3.50 8.18 5.40
N ARG A 81 3.29 8.33 4.09
CA ARG A 81 2.91 9.56 3.40
C ARG A 81 1.60 9.34 2.67
N PHE A 82 0.60 10.16 2.95
CA PHE A 82 -0.71 10.08 2.32
C PHE A 82 -0.70 10.85 1.01
N LEU A 83 -1.15 10.20 -0.07
CA LEU A 83 -1.14 10.80 -1.40
C LEU A 83 -2.36 11.70 -1.59
N CYS A 84 -2.18 12.81 -2.31
CA CYS A 84 -3.31 13.61 -2.76
C CYS A 84 -4.04 12.92 -3.94
N PRO A 85 -5.26 13.35 -4.29
CA PRO A 85 -6.03 12.75 -5.38
C PRO A 85 -5.31 12.74 -6.74
N ASP A 86 -4.56 13.79 -7.08
CA ASP A 86 -3.79 13.86 -8.33
C ASP A 86 -2.67 12.82 -8.37
N GLU A 87 -1.93 12.67 -7.27
CA GLU A 87 -0.92 11.61 -7.13
C GLU A 87 -1.56 10.21 -7.24
N GLY A 88 -2.72 10.02 -6.61
CA GLY A 88 -3.49 8.77 -6.71
C GLY A 88 -3.93 8.45 -8.14
N ALA A 89 -4.31 9.47 -8.91
CA ALA A 89 -4.65 9.34 -10.32
C ALA A 89 -3.48 8.78 -11.14
N GLU A 90 -2.28 9.34 -10.94
CA GLU A 90 -1.05 8.88 -11.61
C GLU A 90 -0.68 7.46 -11.21
N VAL A 91 -0.73 7.14 -9.91
CA VAL A 91 -0.44 5.79 -9.39
C VAL A 91 -1.36 4.76 -10.03
N MET A 92 -2.67 5.05 -10.09
CA MET A 92 -3.65 4.11 -10.63
C MET A 92 -3.53 3.96 -12.14
N ALA A 93 -3.27 5.04 -12.87
CA ALA A 93 -3.00 4.99 -14.31
C ALA A 93 -1.75 4.13 -14.61
N ASP A 94 -0.67 4.35 -13.88
CA ASP A 94 0.55 3.56 -14.04
C ASP A 94 0.35 2.08 -13.69
N TYR A 95 -0.35 1.80 -12.58
CA TYR A 95 -0.69 0.44 -12.20
C TYR A 95 -1.53 -0.27 -13.27
N ALA A 96 -2.48 0.45 -13.89
CA ALA A 96 -3.31 -0.09 -14.97
C ALA A 96 -2.51 -0.37 -16.25
N ARG A 97 -1.53 0.46 -16.61
CA ARG A 97 -0.65 0.19 -17.75
C ARG A 97 0.17 -1.08 -17.54
N ARG A 98 0.72 -1.28 -16.34
CA ARG A 98 1.53 -2.46 -15.99
C ARG A 98 0.69 -3.73 -15.80
N HIS A 99 -0.51 -3.59 -15.23
CA HIS A 99 -1.33 -4.72 -14.78
C HIS A 99 -2.83 -4.53 -15.08
N PRO A 100 -3.23 -4.44 -16.36
CA PRO A 100 -4.58 -4.00 -16.75
C PRO A 100 -5.71 -4.86 -16.19
N ARG A 101 -5.54 -6.19 -16.18
CA ARG A 101 -6.54 -7.13 -15.64
C ARG A 101 -6.67 -7.00 -14.12
N THR A 102 -5.56 -6.87 -13.40
CA THR A 102 -5.55 -6.74 -11.93
C THR A 102 -6.09 -5.39 -11.51
N ALA A 103 -5.68 -4.30 -12.18
CA ALA A 103 -6.18 -2.96 -11.95
C ALA A 103 -7.71 -2.87 -12.09
N ARG A 104 -8.28 -3.48 -13.14
CA ARG A 104 -9.74 -3.54 -13.32
C ARG A 104 -10.44 -4.24 -12.16
N ARG A 105 -9.92 -5.38 -11.71
CA ARG A 105 -10.46 -6.15 -10.57
C ARG A 105 -10.35 -5.37 -9.26
N LEU A 106 -9.20 -4.75 -9.01
CA LEU A 106 -8.96 -3.93 -7.83
C LEU A 106 -9.94 -2.75 -7.77
N CYS A 107 -10.04 -1.97 -8.84
CA CYS A 107 -10.96 -0.84 -8.90
C CYS A 107 -12.42 -1.26 -8.74
N ALA A 108 -12.85 -2.35 -9.40
CA ALA A 108 -14.20 -2.90 -9.23
C ALA A 108 -14.47 -3.36 -7.78
N PHE A 109 -13.51 -4.02 -7.13
CA PHE A 109 -13.62 -4.43 -5.72
C PHE A 109 -13.77 -3.23 -4.77
N MET A 110 -13.14 -2.11 -5.09
CA MET A 110 -13.23 -0.87 -4.31
C MET A 110 -14.47 -0.02 -4.66
N GLY A 111 -15.37 -0.51 -5.53
CA GLY A 111 -16.59 0.20 -5.91
C GLY A 111 -16.40 1.24 -7.02
N PHE A 112 -15.25 1.24 -7.71
CA PHE A 112 -14.92 2.16 -8.80
C PHE A 112 -14.69 1.40 -10.12
N PRO A 113 -15.67 0.68 -10.69
CA PRO A 113 -15.45 -0.13 -11.88
C PRO A 113 -15.00 0.74 -13.06
N PRO A 114 -13.76 0.58 -13.57
CA PRO A 114 -13.24 1.45 -14.61
C PRO A 114 -13.78 1.01 -15.97
N LYS A 115 -13.97 1.98 -16.86
CA LYS A 115 -14.36 1.73 -18.27
C LYS A 115 -13.24 1.06 -19.08
N GLY A 116 -12.07 0.84 -18.47
CA GLY A 116 -10.92 0.20 -19.11
C GLY A 116 -10.03 1.17 -19.89
N THR A 117 -10.33 2.46 -19.84
CA THR A 117 -9.52 3.54 -20.41
C THR A 117 -8.60 4.13 -19.35
N GLU A 118 -7.45 4.68 -19.74
CA GLU A 118 -6.53 5.34 -18.81
C GLU A 118 -7.22 6.44 -17.99
N ALA A 119 -8.05 7.27 -18.64
CA ALA A 119 -8.84 8.30 -17.97
C ALA A 119 -9.76 7.72 -16.87
N SER A 120 -10.40 6.58 -17.11
CA SER A 120 -11.24 5.93 -16.08
C SER A 120 -10.44 5.37 -14.90
N PHE A 121 -9.18 4.99 -15.12
CA PHE A 121 -8.29 4.60 -14.03
C PHE A 121 -7.78 5.80 -13.23
N ARG A 122 -7.51 6.92 -13.91
CA ARG A 122 -7.17 8.19 -13.25
C ARG A 122 -8.30 8.67 -12.35
N GLU A 123 -9.54 8.61 -12.85
CA GLU A 123 -10.74 8.94 -12.07
C GLU A 123 -10.88 8.06 -10.83
N ALA A 124 -10.76 6.74 -10.98
CA ALA A 124 -10.75 5.82 -9.84
C ALA A 124 -9.63 6.17 -8.85
N GLY A 125 -8.41 6.45 -9.35
CA GLY A 125 -7.26 6.81 -8.54
C GLY A 125 -7.44 8.10 -7.72
N ARG A 126 -8.27 9.05 -8.18
CA ARG A 126 -8.60 10.26 -7.41
C ARG A 126 -9.48 9.96 -6.20
N ALA A 127 -10.32 8.93 -6.29
CA ALA A 127 -11.26 8.56 -5.24
C ALA A 127 -10.66 7.56 -4.23
N ILE A 128 -9.70 6.73 -4.66
CA ILE A 128 -9.05 5.73 -3.82
C ILE A 128 -7.99 6.41 -2.93
N PRO A 129 -8.03 6.25 -1.60
CA PRO A 129 -6.96 6.72 -0.74
C PRO A 129 -5.72 5.84 -0.89
N PHE A 130 -4.59 6.46 -1.17
CA PHE A 130 -3.29 5.79 -1.24
C PHE A 130 -2.36 6.25 -0.12
N VAL A 131 -1.48 5.34 0.29
CA VAL A 131 -0.40 5.61 1.23
C VAL A 131 0.91 5.13 0.62
N ARG A 132 1.88 6.03 0.51
CA ARG A 132 3.26 5.67 0.21
C ARG A 132 4.01 5.43 1.51
N LEU A 133 4.75 4.34 1.58
CA LEU A 133 5.55 3.90 2.71
C LEU A 133 7.00 4.07 2.29
N ASP A 134 7.62 5.16 2.72
CA ASP A 134 9.00 5.49 2.39
C ASP A 134 9.92 4.83 3.41
N ALA A 135 10.88 3.99 2.98
CA ALA A 135 11.85 3.43 3.91
C ALA A 135 12.57 4.55 4.67
N ALA A 136 12.69 4.39 5.99
CA ALA A 136 13.61 5.22 6.74
C ALA A 136 15.01 4.96 6.17
N HIS A 137 15.71 6.01 5.75
CA HIS A 137 17.11 5.91 5.33
C HIS A 137 17.95 5.50 6.55
N GLY A 138 18.02 4.20 6.84
CA GLY A 138 18.99 3.59 7.75
C GLY A 138 20.28 3.29 6.99
N PRO A 139 21.45 3.32 7.65
CA PRO A 139 22.74 3.22 6.97
C PRO A 139 22.80 1.93 6.14
N ARG A 140 23.35 2.04 4.92
CA ARG A 140 23.70 0.90 4.06
C ARG A 140 24.34 -0.17 4.95
N ARG A 141 23.70 -1.33 5.06
CA ARG A 141 24.30 -2.46 5.78
C ARG A 141 25.62 -2.79 5.09
N HIS A 142 26.71 -2.57 5.83
CA HIS A 142 28.03 -3.08 5.54
C HIS A 142 27.93 -4.58 5.29
N ASN A 143 28.55 -5.01 4.20
CA ASN A 143 28.78 -6.41 3.89
C ASN A 143 29.55 -7.05 5.06
N ARG A 144 28.95 -8.02 5.76
CA ARG A 144 29.70 -8.94 6.63
C ARG A 144 29.73 -10.30 5.94
N GLY A 145 30.94 -10.71 5.60
CA GLY A 145 31.30 -12.01 5.07
C GLY A 145 32.41 -11.81 4.03
N GLN A 146 33.63 -12.32 4.19
CA GLN A 146 34.05 -13.49 4.94
C GLN A 146 35.53 -13.33 5.36
N ALA A 147 35.82 -13.79 6.57
CA ALA A 147 37.12 -14.36 6.94
C ALA A 147 36.99 -15.88 6.81
#